data_AF-A0A7J4PSJ2-F1
#
_entry.id   AF-A0A7J4PSJ2-F1
#
_cell.length_a   1.000
_cell.length_b   1.000
_cell.length_c   1.000
_cell.angle_alpha   90.00
_cell.angle_beta   90.00
_cell.angle_gamma   90.00
#
_symmetry.space_group_name_H-M   'P 1'
#
loop_
_entity.id
_entity.type
_entity.pdbx_description
1 polymer ?
#
loop_
_entity_poly.entity_id
_entity_poly.type
_entity_poly.pdbx_seq_one_letter_code
_entity_poly.pdbx_strand_id
1 'polypeptide(L)'
;MDMYEKVIELARRRGFIWPAFELYGGAAGFYDYGPLGAPLKREIEDLWRAFFVIREGFCEIECPTIGVEDIYKASGHLSGFSDPLTECKECGEIYRADHLIKHIIEVPDALSNDEIYRVIKENDVFCPECGGDLSEIF
;
A
#
# COMPACT_ATOMS: atom_id res chain seq x y z
N MET A 1 -5.61 18.82 -14.83
CA MET A 1 -5.86 18.37 -13.46
C MET A 1 -7.04 17.44 -13.45
N ASP A 2 -6.81 16.16 -13.19
CA ASP A 2 -7.89 15.19 -13.03
C ASP A 2 -8.65 15.42 -11.70
N MET A 3 -9.69 14.64 -11.43
CA MET A 3 -10.47 14.82 -10.20
C MET A 3 -9.64 14.52 -8.94
N TYR A 4 -8.79 13.50 -9.00
CA TYR A 4 -7.97 13.07 -7.87
C TYR A 4 -7.00 14.20 -7.46
N GLU A 5 -6.27 14.74 -8.42
CA GLU A 5 -5.34 15.85 -8.20
C GLU A 5 -6.05 17.08 -7.62
N LYS A 6 -7.24 17.42 -8.11
CA LYS A 6 -8.04 18.55 -7.56
C LYS A 6 -8.44 18.32 -6.10
N VAL A 7 -8.83 17.11 -5.73
CA VAL A 7 -9.23 16.76 -4.37
C VAL A 7 -8.03 16.84 -3.42
N ILE A 8 -6.88 16.28 -3.83
CA ILE A 8 -5.65 16.34 -3.04
C ILE A 8 -5.16 17.78 -2.87
N GLU A 9 -5.19 18.60 -3.92
CA GLU A 9 -4.80 20.01 -3.83
C GLU A 9 -5.72 20.77 -2.85
N LEU A 10 -7.03 20.53 -2.91
CA LEU A 10 -7.98 21.14 -1.98
C LEU A 10 -7.74 20.68 -0.54
N ALA A 11 -7.54 19.38 -0.32
CA ALA A 11 -7.27 18.80 0.98
C ALA A 11 -6.02 19.42 1.62
N ARG A 12 -4.95 19.58 0.82
CA ARG A 12 -3.71 20.24 1.24
C ARG A 12 -3.95 21.71 1.60
N ARG A 13 -4.61 22.47 0.72
CA ARG A 13 -4.87 23.91 0.91
C ARG A 13 -5.79 24.21 2.09
N ARG A 14 -6.66 23.26 2.47
CA ARG A 14 -7.62 23.41 3.56
C ARG A 14 -7.15 22.80 4.88
N GLY A 15 -5.97 22.18 4.92
CA GLY A 15 -5.40 21.64 6.15
C GLY A 15 -5.98 20.30 6.57
N PHE A 16 -6.30 19.44 5.61
CA PHE A 16 -6.68 18.05 5.86
C PHE A 16 -5.46 17.14 5.91
N ILE A 17 -4.64 17.12 4.86
CA ILE A 17 -3.52 16.18 4.75
C ILE A 17 -2.35 16.80 3.99
N TRP A 18 -1.13 16.49 4.41
CA TRP A 18 0.13 16.84 3.75
C TRP A 18 1.03 15.61 3.62
N PRO A 19 1.88 15.51 2.58
CA PRO A 19 2.96 14.54 2.56
C PRO A 19 3.86 14.73 3.79
N ALA A 20 4.15 13.66 4.51
CA ALA A 20 5.02 13.75 5.68
C ALA A 20 6.44 14.14 5.26
N PHE A 21 7.10 14.93 6.11
CA PHE A 21 8.48 15.41 5.87
C PHE A 21 8.66 16.25 4.58
N GLU A 22 7.61 16.91 4.09
CA GLU A 22 7.61 17.68 2.83
C GLU A 22 8.81 18.64 2.71
N LEU A 23 9.18 19.34 3.78
CA LEU A 23 10.32 20.28 3.80
C LEU A 23 11.70 19.60 3.64
N TYR A 24 11.77 18.28 3.78
CA TYR A 24 12.99 17.47 3.69
C TYR A 24 12.99 16.54 2.47
N GLY A 25 12.09 16.74 1.50
CA GLY A 25 11.96 15.91 0.30
C GLY A 25 10.84 14.86 0.37
N GLY A 26 10.17 14.75 1.51
CA GLY A 26 9.04 13.83 1.71
C GLY A 26 9.45 12.36 1.91
N ALA A 27 8.50 11.56 2.41
CA ALA A 27 8.61 10.11 2.41
C ALA A 27 7.35 9.50 1.81
N ALA A 28 7.50 8.76 0.70
CA ALA A 28 6.38 8.11 0.04
C ALA A 28 5.65 7.16 1.00
N GLY A 29 4.32 7.17 0.96
CA GLY A 29 3.46 6.38 1.85
C GLY A 29 3.16 7.01 3.22
N PHE A 30 3.82 8.13 3.59
CA PHE A 30 3.60 8.80 4.87
C PHE A 30 2.92 10.16 4.70
N TYR A 31 1.97 10.47 5.60
CA TYR A 31 1.19 11.70 5.56
C TYR A 31 0.91 12.26 6.95
N ASP A 32 0.92 13.58 7.05
CA ASP A 32 0.55 14.33 8.25
C ASP A 32 -0.90 14.81 8.15
N TYR A 33 -1.71 14.51 9.18
CA TYR A 33 -3.08 15.00 9.29
C TYR A 33 -3.12 16.40 9.90
N GLY A 34 -3.71 17.34 9.18
CA GLY A 34 -3.76 18.75 9.58
C GLY A 34 -4.89 19.13 10.53
N PRO A 35 -5.06 20.45 10.80
CA PRO A 35 -6.05 20.95 11.75
C PRO A 35 -7.50 20.53 11.45
N LEU A 36 -7.86 20.31 10.19
CA LEU A 36 -9.17 19.78 9.80
C LEU A 36 -9.16 18.26 9.60
N GLY A 37 -8.03 17.67 9.21
CA GLY A 37 -7.92 16.23 8.94
C GLY A 37 -7.83 15.39 10.21
N ALA A 38 -7.06 15.82 11.21
CA ALA A 38 -6.92 15.12 12.47
C ALA A 38 -8.25 14.96 13.23
N PRO A 39 -9.08 16.02 13.41
CA PRO A 39 -10.41 15.85 13.98
C PRO A 39 -11.33 15.04 13.08
N LEU A 40 -11.30 15.23 11.75
CA LEU A 40 -12.12 14.42 10.84
C LEU A 40 -11.81 12.91 10.98
N LYS A 41 -10.52 12.54 11.02
CA LYS A 41 -10.08 11.15 11.26
C LYS A 41 -10.66 10.62 12.58
N ARG A 42 -10.55 11.39 13.67
CA ARG A 42 -11.10 11.00 14.98
C ARG A 42 -12.61 10.83 14.96
N GLU A 43 -13.35 11.73 14.30
CA GLU A 43 -14.80 11.61 14.16
C GLU A 43 -15.20 10.33 13.41
N ILE A 44 -14.46 9.95 12.37
CA ILE A 44 -14.68 8.68 11.66
C ILE A 44 -14.43 7.49 12.58
N GLU A 45 -13.35 7.51 13.36
CA GLU A 45 -13.03 6.48 14.35
C GLU A 45 -14.13 6.37 15.42
N ASP A 46 -14.62 7.50 15.94
CA ASP A 46 -15.69 7.53 16.94
C ASP A 46 -17.03 7.05 16.40
N LEU A 47 -17.36 7.37 15.14
CA LEU A 47 -18.54 6.81 14.46
C LEU A 47 -18.44 5.28 14.33
N TRP A 48 -17.27 4.78 13.97
CA TRP A 48 -17.02 3.34 13.89
C TRP A 48 -17.18 2.67 15.26
N ARG A 49 -16.59 3.25 16.31
CA ARG A 49 -16.72 2.76 17.70
C ARG A 49 -18.16 2.80 18.19
N ALA A 50 -18.88 3.88 17.93
CA ALA A 50 -20.29 3.99 18.31
C ALA A 50 -21.15 2.89 17.69
N PHE A 51 -20.83 2.47 16.47
CA PHE A 51 -21.52 1.37 15.81
C PHE A 51 -21.08 0.00 16.35
N PHE A 52 -19.80 -0.33 16.29
CA PHE A 52 -19.35 -1.70 16.59
C PHE A 52 -19.09 -1.96 18.08
N VAL A 53 -18.46 -1.03 18.78
CA VAL A 53 -18.12 -1.21 20.19
C VAL A 53 -19.35 -0.97 21.06
N ILE A 54 -20.03 0.17 20.88
CA ILE A 54 -21.13 0.58 21.77
C ILE A 54 -22.44 -0.14 21.42
N ARG A 55 -22.87 -0.10 20.15
CA ARG A 55 -24.17 -0.65 19.74
C ARG A 55 -24.14 -2.19 19.65
N GLU A 56 -23.12 -2.79 19.03
CA GLU A 56 -23.01 -4.26 18.94
C GLU A 56 -22.39 -4.88 20.20
N GLY A 57 -21.77 -4.09 21.08
CA GLY A 57 -21.29 -4.54 22.38
C GLY A 57 -19.94 -5.28 22.37
N PHE A 58 -19.08 -5.04 21.38
CA PHE A 58 -17.75 -5.65 21.32
C PHE A 58 -16.78 -5.05 22.36
N CYS A 59 -15.86 -5.88 22.88
CA CYS A 59 -14.81 -5.44 23.79
C CYS A 59 -13.69 -4.70 23.05
N GLU A 60 -13.42 -3.46 23.44
CA GLU A 60 -12.30 -2.66 22.94
C GLU A 60 -11.05 -2.89 23.81
N ILE A 61 -9.90 -3.16 23.18
CA ILE A 61 -8.58 -3.30 23.82
C ILE A 61 -7.52 -2.57 23.00
N GLU A 62 -6.42 -2.15 23.64
CA GLU A 62 -5.28 -1.51 22.99
C GLU A 62 -4.00 -2.32 23.24
N CYS A 63 -3.22 -2.54 22.19
CA CYS A 63 -1.99 -3.34 22.20
C CYS A 63 -0.80 -2.50 21.69
N PRO A 64 0.45 -2.84 22.07
CA PRO A 64 1.63 -2.19 21.51
C PRO A 64 1.74 -2.36 19.99
N THR A 65 2.25 -1.34 19.30
CA THR A 65 2.55 -1.41 17.86
C THR A 65 3.75 -2.30 17.55
N ILE A 66 4.72 -2.38 18.48
CA ILE A 66 5.90 -3.23 18.34
C ILE A 66 5.60 -4.60 18.95
N GLY A 67 5.69 -5.66 18.14
CA GLY A 67 5.55 -7.04 18.56
C GLY A 67 6.87 -7.81 18.63
N VAL A 68 6.86 -8.96 19.32
CA VAL A 68 7.97 -9.94 19.29
C VAL A 68 7.82 -10.87 18.08
N GLU A 69 8.95 -11.32 17.52
CA GLU A 69 9.00 -12.13 16.29
C GLU A 69 8.08 -13.35 16.31
N ASP A 70 8.00 -14.06 17.44
CA ASP A 70 7.21 -15.29 17.59
C ASP A 70 5.73 -15.10 17.26
N ILE A 71 5.16 -13.90 17.48
CA ILE A 71 3.77 -13.58 17.14
C ILE A 71 3.57 -13.55 15.62
N TYR A 72 4.51 -12.95 14.89
CA TYR A 72 4.47 -12.87 13.43
C TYR A 72 4.76 -14.22 12.78
N LYS A 73 5.59 -15.05 13.42
CA LYS A 73 5.80 -16.44 13.01
C LYS A 73 4.54 -17.29 13.19
N ALA A 74 3.94 -17.24 14.37
CA ALA A 74 2.75 -18.03 14.69
C ALA A 74 1.53 -17.65 13.82
N SER A 75 1.41 -16.37 13.46
CA SER A 75 0.35 -15.88 12.57
C SER A 75 0.64 -16.07 11.07
N GLY A 76 1.85 -16.52 10.70
CA GLY A 76 2.24 -16.75 9.31
C GLY A 76 2.70 -15.50 8.54
N HIS A 77 2.76 -14.33 9.17
CA HIS A 77 3.16 -13.09 8.51
C HIS A 77 4.60 -13.15 7.97
N LEU A 78 5.52 -13.85 8.67
CA LEU A 78 6.92 -13.97 8.21
C LEU A 78 7.07 -14.66 6.85
N SER A 79 6.12 -15.52 6.46
CA SER A 79 6.18 -16.27 5.20
C SER A 79 5.12 -15.87 4.19
N GLY A 80 4.05 -15.19 4.61
CA GLY A 80 2.88 -14.91 3.78
C GLY A 80 2.53 -13.44 3.60
N PHE A 81 3.19 -12.52 4.32
CA PHE A 81 2.93 -11.08 4.18
C PHE A 81 4.05 -10.40 3.37
N SER A 82 4.12 -10.75 2.09
CA SER A 82 5.06 -10.19 1.13
C SER A 82 4.34 -9.95 -0.19
N ASP A 83 4.58 -8.79 -0.80
CA ASP A 83 4.16 -8.53 -2.17
C ASP A 83 5.20 -9.12 -3.15
N PRO A 84 4.79 -9.66 -4.31
CA PRO A 84 5.72 -10.16 -5.33
C PRO A 84 6.43 -8.98 -6.00
N LEU A 85 7.75 -8.87 -5.84
CA LEU A 85 8.54 -7.77 -6.40
C LEU A 85 9.42 -8.24 -7.57
N THR A 86 9.64 -7.37 -8.53
CA THR A 86 10.61 -7.57 -9.61
C THR A 86 11.39 -6.28 -9.87
N GLU A 87 12.63 -6.41 -10.31
CA GLU A 87 13.54 -5.29 -10.57
C GLU A 87 13.85 -5.21 -12.06
N CYS A 88 13.84 -4.01 -12.62
CA CYS A 88 14.37 -3.80 -13.97
C CYS A 88 15.89 -3.91 -13.96
N LYS A 89 16.44 -4.83 -14.76
CA LYS A 89 17.89 -5.09 -14.83
C LYS A 89 18.71 -3.95 -15.42
N GLU A 90 18.05 -2.96 -16.03
CA GLU A 90 18.72 -1.83 -16.69
C GLU A 90 18.69 -0.57 -15.83
N CYS A 91 17.52 -0.19 -15.29
CA CYS A 91 17.37 1.04 -14.51
C CYS A 91 17.31 0.83 -12.99
N GLY A 92 17.15 -0.41 -12.51
CA GLY A 92 17.07 -0.75 -11.08
C GLY A 92 15.74 -0.40 -10.41
N GLU A 93 14.76 0.08 -11.17
CA GLU A 93 13.43 0.36 -10.63
C GLU A 93 12.72 -0.93 -10.20
N ILE A 94 12.07 -0.87 -9.04
CA ILE A 94 11.38 -2.00 -8.42
C ILE A 94 9.88 -1.83 -8.59
N TYR A 95 9.23 -2.90 -9.04
CA TYR A 95 7.81 -2.94 -9.29
C TYR A 95 7.15 -4.08 -8.52
N ARG A 96 5.91 -3.85 -8.12
CA ARG A 96 4.98 -4.93 -7.78
C ARG A 96 4.64 -5.71 -9.03
N ALA A 97 5.10 -6.95 -9.11
CA ALA A 97 4.99 -7.79 -10.30
C ALA A 97 3.53 -8.11 -10.64
N ASP A 98 2.69 -8.27 -9.62
CA ASP A 98 1.24 -8.46 -9.75
C ASP A 98 0.57 -7.25 -10.44
N HIS A 99 1.05 -6.02 -10.17
CA HIS A 99 0.53 -4.81 -10.80
C HIS A 99 0.84 -4.75 -12.29
N LEU A 100 2.02 -5.23 -12.69
CA LEU A 100 2.43 -5.24 -14.09
C LEU A 100 1.52 -6.10 -14.96
N ILE A 101 0.93 -7.16 -14.39
CA ILE A 101 0.06 -8.09 -15.13
C ILE A 101 -1.44 -7.88 -14.89
N LYS A 102 -1.86 -6.84 -14.15
CA LYS A 102 -3.28 -6.54 -13.86
C LYS A 102 -4.17 -6.35 -15.10
N HIS A 103 -3.57 -5.96 -16.22
CA HIS A 103 -4.29 -5.80 -17.50
C HIS A 103 -4.41 -7.11 -18.29
N ILE A 104 -3.71 -8.17 -17.86
CA ILE A 104 -3.65 -9.49 -18.50
C ILE A 104 -4.48 -10.49 -17.69
N ILE A 105 -4.35 -10.46 -16.36
CA ILE A 105 -5.05 -11.35 -15.42
C ILE A 105 -5.90 -10.51 -14.48
N GLU A 106 -7.15 -10.92 -14.30
CA GLU A 106 -8.14 -10.21 -13.48
C GLU A 106 -7.78 -10.22 -11.99
N VAL A 107 -7.20 -11.33 -11.49
CA VAL A 107 -6.79 -11.49 -10.08
C VAL A 107 -5.34 -11.97 -9.97
N PRO A 108 -4.34 -11.10 -10.22
CA PRO A 108 -2.93 -11.46 -10.13
C PRO A 108 -2.46 -11.84 -8.72
N ASP A 109 -3.06 -11.24 -7.69
CA ASP A 109 -2.68 -11.42 -6.28
C ASP A 109 -2.94 -12.86 -5.75
N ALA A 110 -3.66 -13.68 -6.52
CA ALA A 110 -3.90 -15.08 -6.19
C ALA A 110 -2.82 -16.04 -6.74
N LEU A 111 -1.90 -15.53 -7.57
CA LEU A 111 -0.86 -16.32 -8.21
C LEU A 111 0.41 -16.38 -7.36
N SER A 112 1.14 -17.48 -7.48
CA SER A 112 2.49 -17.60 -6.94
C SER A 112 3.51 -16.78 -7.74
N ASN A 113 4.65 -16.46 -7.15
CA ASN A 113 5.75 -15.74 -7.82
C ASN A 113 6.16 -16.42 -9.14
N ASP A 114 6.22 -17.75 -9.18
CA ASP A 114 6.57 -18.50 -10.39
C ASP A 114 5.53 -18.33 -11.50
N GLU A 115 4.24 -18.29 -11.15
CA GLU A 115 3.15 -18.10 -12.10
C GLU A 115 3.15 -16.66 -12.64
N ILE A 116 3.33 -15.66 -11.77
CA ILE A 116 3.42 -14.26 -12.18
C ILE A 116 4.63 -14.08 -13.13
N TYR A 117 5.78 -14.67 -12.80
CA TYR A 117 6.98 -14.57 -13.63
C TYR A 117 6.79 -15.21 -15.01
N ARG A 118 6.09 -16.35 -15.08
CA ARG A 118 5.71 -16.96 -16.36
C ARG A 118 4.81 -16.05 -17.18
N VAL A 119 3.79 -15.45 -16.57
CA VAL A 119 2.88 -14.53 -17.27
C VAL A 119 3.63 -13.32 -17.82
N ILE A 120 4.57 -12.76 -17.05
CA ILE A 120 5.45 -11.67 -17.50
C ILE A 120 6.24 -12.07 -18.75
N LYS A 121 6.83 -13.28 -18.76
CA LYS A 121 7.64 -13.78 -19.88
C LYS A 121 6.82 -14.18 -21.10
N GLU A 122 5.66 -14.80 -20.91
CA GLU A 122 4.79 -15.24 -22.00
C GLU A 122 4.08 -14.09 -22.72
N ASN A 123 3.93 -12.95 -22.05
CA ASN A 123 3.26 -11.77 -22.59
C ASN A 123 4.21 -10.60 -22.88
N ASP A 124 5.52 -10.84 -22.91
CA ASP A 124 6.55 -9.84 -23.21
C ASP A 124 6.37 -8.54 -22.39
N VAL A 125 6.14 -8.67 -21.09
CA VAL A 125 6.00 -7.52 -20.19
C VAL A 125 7.38 -6.99 -19.82
N PHE A 126 7.64 -5.74 -20.18
CA PHE A 126 8.91 -5.05 -19.93
C PHE A 126 8.76 -3.93 -18.90
N CYS A 127 9.89 -3.38 -18.46
CA CYS A 127 9.94 -2.21 -17.61
C CYS A 127 9.12 -1.05 -18.22
N PRO A 128 8.12 -0.48 -17.51
CA PRO A 128 7.32 0.62 -18.02
C PRO A 128 8.11 1.90 -18.32
N GLU A 129 9.23 2.11 -17.63
CA GLU A 129 10.03 3.34 -17.73
C GLU A 129 11.05 3.29 -18.87
N CYS A 130 11.79 2.17 -19.02
CA CYS A 130 12.89 2.08 -20.00
C CYS A 130 12.75 0.95 -21.03
N GLY A 131 11.76 0.07 -20.90
CA GLY A 131 11.58 -1.09 -21.78
C GLY A 131 12.56 -2.24 -21.54
N GLY A 132 13.39 -2.16 -20.50
CA GLY A 132 14.35 -3.21 -20.14
C GLY A 132 13.72 -4.46 -19.54
N ASP A 133 14.51 -5.54 -19.51
CA ASP A 133 14.11 -6.83 -18.93
C ASP A 133 13.91 -6.77 -17.40
N LEU A 134 12.92 -7.54 -16.94
CA LEU A 134 12.60 -7.71 -15.52
C LEU A 134 13.30 -8.94 -14.93
N SER A 135 13.70 -8.84 -13.65
CA SER A 135 14.28 -9.93 -12.87
C SER A 135 13.27 -11.04 -12.55
N GLU A 136 13.77 -12.14 -12.00
CA GLU A 136 12.92 -13.08 -11.28
C GLU A 136 12.21 -12.36 -10.12
N ILE A 137 11.07 -12.92 -9.70
CA ILE A 137 10.22 -12.34 -8.67
C ILE A 137 10.70 -12.80 -7.30
N PHE A 138 10.86 -11.85 -6.38
CA PHE A 138 11.30 -12.06 -5.01
C PHE A 138 10.35 -11.45 -3.99
#